data_AF-A0A927VRM3-F1
#
_entry.id   AF-A0A927VRM3-F1
#
_cell.length_a   1.000
_cell.length_b   1.000
_cell.length_c   1.000
_cell.angle_alpha   90.00
_cell.angle_beta   90.00
_cell.angle_gamma   90.00
#
_symmetry.space_group_name_H-M   'P 1'
#
loop_
_entity.id
_entity.type
_entity.pdbx_description
1 polymer ?
#
loop_
_entity_poly.entity_id
_entity_poly.type
_entity_poly.pdbx_seq_one_letter_code
_entity_poly.pdbx_strand_id
1 'polypeptide(L)' 'MGRPQESYLSRTMYISSEVRFYSVKDIHEMTGWSHTTVEKLFNDPKFPSSDFGRKKIVEAHALIEYFSVKHERERDRFWR' A
#
# COMPACT_ATOMS: atom_id res chain seq x y z
N MET A 1 -38.72 -36.96 -18.89
CA MET A 1 -37.28 -37.22 -18.65
C MET A 1 -36.53 -35.89 -18.71
N GLY A 2 -36.57 -35.12 -17.63
CA GLY A 2 -35.81 -33.87 -17.51
C GLY A 2 -34.41 -34.19 -17.03
N ARG A 3 -33.38 -33.78 -17.79
CA ARG A 3 -32.02 -33.72 -17.25
C ARG A 3 -31.92 -32.41 -16.46
N PRO A 4 -31.48 -32.40 -15.20
CA PRO A 4 -31.10 -31.15 -14.58
C PRO A 4 -29.80 -30.69 -15.24
N GLN A 5 -29.81 -29.49 -15.82
CA GLN A 5 -28.57 -28.77 -16.10
C GLN A 5 -27.98 -28.37 -14.75
N GLU A 6 -26.97 -29.12 -14.32
CA GLU A 6 -26.16 -28.78 -13.17
C GLU A 6 -25.40 -27.49 -13.49
N SER A 7 -25.94 -26.37 -13.00
CA SER A 7 -25.30 -25.08 -13.08
C SER A 7 -24.02 -25.15 -12.25
N TYR A 8 -22.88 -25.37 -12.91
CA TYR A 8 -21.58 -25.09 -12.33
C TYR A 8 -21.56 -23.60 -12.01
N LEU A 9 -21.94 -23.25 -10.78
CA LEU A 9 -21.60 -21.98 -10.19
C LEU A 9 -20.09 -21.87 -10.36
N SER A 10 -19.66 -20.97 -11.25
CA SER A 10 -18.28 -20.57 -11.37
C SER A 10 -17.85 -20.21 -9.96
N ARG A 11 -17.08 -21.10 -9.34
CA ARG A 11 -16.41 -20.83 -8.09
C ARG A 11 -15.51 -19.66 -8.45
N THR A 12 -15.96 -18.44 -8.16
CA THR A 12 -15.13 -17.25 -8.29
C THR A 12 -14.01 -17.49 -7.30
N MET A 13 -12.95 -18.14 -7.77
CA MET A 13 -11.73 -18.28 -7.01
C MET A 13 -11.26 -16.85 -6.83
N TYR A 14 -11.44 -16.33 -5.62
CA TYR A 14 -10.76 -15.14 -5.17
C TYR A 14 -9.27 -15.46 -5.27
N ILE A 15 -8.66 -15.07 -6.39
CA ILE A 15 -7.22 -15.06 -6.55
C ILE A 15 -6.72 -14.16 -5.43
N SER A 16 -5.88 -14.74 -4.55
CA SER A 16 -5.18 -14.03 -3.48
C SER A 16 -4.79 -12.64 -3.98
N SER A 17 -5.25 -11.59 -3.29
CA SER A 17 -4.87 -10.21 -3.59
C SER A 17 -3.36 -10.18 -3.76
N GLU A 18 -2.89 -9.88 -4.96
CA GLU A 18 -1.47 -9.83 -5.27
C GLU A 18 -0.83 -8.85 -4.27
N VAL A 19 0.09 -9.35 -3.44
CA VAL A 19 0.79 -8.49 -2.48
C VAL A 19 1.76 -7.64 -3.29
N ARG A 20 1.52 -6.32 -3.30
CA ARG A 20 2.33 -5.34 -4.01
C ARG A 20 3.10 -4.50 -3.02
N PHE A 21 4.34 -4.18 -3.38
CA PHE A 21 5.20 -3.31 -2.59
C PHE A 21 5.59 -2.10 -3.43
N TYR A 22 5.59 -0.93 -2.80
CA TYR A 22 6.01 0.33 -3.39
C TYR A 22 7.29 0.81 -2.73
N SER A 23 8.26 1.20 -3.54
CA SER A 23 9.50 1.85 -3.09
C SER A 23 9.33 3.37 -2.97
N VAL A 24 10.34 4.03 -2.41
CA VAL A 24 10.45 5.50 -2.40
C VAL A 24 10.25 6.09 -3.81
N LYS A 25 10.82 5.44 -4.83
CA LYS A 25 10.69 5.88 -6.23
C LYS A 25 9.25 5.77 -6.72
N ASP A 26 8.57 4.67 -6.43
CA ASP A 26 7.18 4.46 -6.86
C ASP A 26 6.25 5.48 -6.21
N ILE A 27 6.43 5.77 -4.92
CA ILE A 27 5.65 6.80 -4.22
C ILE A 27 5.96 8.20 -4.76
N HIS A 28 7.22 8.49 -5.08
CA HIS A 28 7.62 9.75 -5.72
C HIS A 28 6.90 9.95 -7.06
N GLU A 29 6.92 8.95 -7.93
CA GLU A 29 6.27 9.00 -9.24
C GLU A 29 4.74 9.07 -9.13
N MET A 30 4.14 8.31 -8.19
CA MET A 30 2.69 8.26 -8.01
C MET A 30 2.11 9.53 -7.38
N THR A 31 2.80 10.13 -6.43
CA THR A 31 2.29 11.30 -5.68
C THR A 31 2.74 12.64 -6.27
N GLY A 32 3.81 12.65 -7.07
CA GLY A 32 4.47 13.86 -7.54
C GLY A 32 5.21 14.65 -6.45
N TRP A 33 5.36 14.08 -5.24
CA TRP A 33 6.08 14.73 -4.15
C TRP A 33 7.58 14.76 -4.41
N SER A 34 8.30 15.72 -3.83
CA SER A 34 9.76 15.73 -3.93
C SER A 34 10.38 14.46 -3.33
N HIS A 35 11.50 14.00 -3.88
CA HIS A 35 12.22 12.83 -3.34
C HIS A 35 12.50 12.98 -1.84
N THR A 36 12.96 14.16 -1.42
CA THR A 36 13.22 14.48 -0.01
C THR A 36 11.98 14.37 0.87
N THR A 37 10.80 14.76 0.36
CA THR A 37 9.53 14.60 1.09
C THR A 37 9.19 13.13 1.29
N VAL A 38 9.34 12.31 0.25
CA VAL A 38 9.06 10.87 0.32
C VAL A 38 10.07 10.17 1.22
N GLU A 39 11.35 10.52 1.15
CA GLU A 39 12.36 9.97 2.08
C GLU A 39 12.03 10.31 3.54
N LYS A 40 11.58 11.54 3.82
CA LYS A 40 11.11 11.90 5.16
C LYS A 40 9.91 11.04 5.59
N LEU A 41 8.94 10.81 4.70
CA LEU A 41 7.81 9.91 4.98
C LEU A 41 8.30 8.50 5.35
N PHE A 42 9.23 7.94 4.58
CA PHE A 42 9.80 6.62 4.84
C PHE A 42 10.75 6.56 6.05
N ASN A 43 11.06 7.70 6.66
CA ASN A 43 11.79 7.79 7.93
C ASN A 43 10.84 8.04 9.12
N ASP A 44 9.56 8.34 8.87
CA ASP A 44 8.57 8.55 9.92
C ASP A 44 8.28 7.21 10.63
N PRO A 45 8.49 7.10 11.95
CA PRO A 45 8.20 5.89 12.71
C PRO A 45 6.75 5.41 12.63
N LYS A 46 5.80 6.29 12.27
CA LYS A 46 4.38 5.94 12.10
C LYS A 46 4.04 5.45 10.70
N PHE A 47 4.90 5.70 9.72
CA PHE A 47 4.65 5.26 8.35
C PHE A 47 4.99 3.76 8.24
N PRO A 48 4.10 2.92 7.67
CA PRO A 48 4.24 1.46 7.69
C PRO A 48 5.24 0.93 6.65
N SER A 49 6.44 1.51 6.63
CA SER A 49 7.53 1.05 5.76
C SER A 49 8.34 -0.08 6.38
N SER A 50 9.08 -0.79 5.53
CA SER A 50 9.99 -1.86 5.91
C SER A 50 11.28 -1.76 5.10
N ASP A 51 12.39 -2.14 5.73
CA ASP A 51 13.68 -2.26 5.06
C ASP A 51 13.79 -3.62 4.38
N PHE A 52 13.84 -3.61 3.04
CA PHE A 52 14.10 -4.79 2.22
C PHE A 52 15.53 -4.70 1.66
N GLY A 53 16.47 -5.25 2.42
CA GLY A 53 17.89 -5.12 2.17
C GLY A 53 18.33 -3.66 2.31
N ARG A 54 18.73 -3.02 1.21
CA ARG A 54 19.13 -1.59 1.18
C ARG A 54 18.01 -0.66 0.69
N LYS A 55 16.82 -1.19 0.41
CA LYS A 55 15.69 -0.43 -0.14
C LYS A 55 14.61 -0.32 0.92
N LYS A 56 13.95 0.84 0.98
CA LYS A 56 12.73 1.01 1.75
C LYS A 56 11.51 0.73 0.88
N ILE A 57 10.60 -0.08 1.41
CA ILE A 57 9.35 -0.46 0.75
C ILE A 57 8.16 -0.28 1.68
N VAL A 58 6.97 -0.16 1.12
CA VAL A 58 5.70 -0.18 1.84
C VAL A 58 4.74 -1.12 1.12
N GLU A 59 4.01 -1.93 1.87
CA GLU A 59 2.99 -2.83 1.30
C GLU A 59 1.74 -2.02 0.89
N ALA A 60 1.10 -2.42 -0.22
CA ALA A 60 0.03 -1.64 -0.84
C ALA A 60 -1.19 -1.43 0.07
N HIS A 61 -1.65 -2.44 0.80
CA HIS A 61 -2.79 -2.28 1.70
C HIS A 61 -2.44 -1.44 2.92
N ALA A 62 -1.24 -1.62 3.49
CA ALA A 62 -0.76 -0.78 4.59
C ALA A 62 -0.63 0.70 4.16
N LEU A 63 -0.21 0.94 2.91
CA LEU A 63 -0.19 2.28 2.32
C LEU A 63 -1.60 2.88 2.22
N ILE A 64 -2.56 2.10 1.70
CA ILE A 64 -3.96 2.51 1.60
C ILE A 64 -4.53 2.82 2.98
N GLU A 65 -4.30 1.95 3.96
CA GLU A 65 -4.75 2.14 5.34
C GLU A 65 -4.15 3.41 5.95
N TYR A 66 -2.84 3.62 5.76
CA TYR A 66 -2.18 4.84 6.22
C TYR A 66 -2.84 6.08 5.60
N PHE A 67 -3.04 6.12 4.28
CA PHE A 67 -3.66 7.28 3.63
C PHE A 67 -5.18 7.40 3.81
N SER A 68 -5.85 6.38 4.35
CA SER A 68 -7.29 6.43 4.63
C SER A 68 -7.65 7.41 5.76
N VAL A 69 -6.67 7.81 6.57
CA VAL A 69 -6.82 8.79 7.64
C VAL A 69 -5.97 10.04 7.36
N LYS A 70 -6.45 11.20 7.80
CA LYS A 70 -5.70 12.45 7.66
C LYS A 70 -4.54 12.47 8.66
N HIS A 71 -3.32 12.63 8.15
CA HIS A 71 -2.11 12.86 8.96
C HIS A 71 -1.74 14.33 8.94
N GLU A 72 -1.84 15.01 10.09
CA GLU A 72 -1.55 16.44 10.21
C GLU A 72 -0.13 16.68 10.68
N ARG A 73 0.67 17.27 9.77
CA ARG A 73 2.09 17.57 9.99
C ARG A 73 2.36 18.34 11.29
N GLU A 74 1.50 19.30 11.65
CA GLU A 74 1.69 20.17 12.82
C GLU A 74 1.55 19.42 14.16
N ARG A 75 0.78 18.33 14.15
CA ARG A 75 0.54 17.49 15.32
C ARG A 75 1.61 16.41 15.47
N ASP A 76 2.38 16.15 14.42
CA ASP A 76 3.45 15.16 14.42
C ASP A 76 4.84 15.75 14.68
N ARG A 77 5.38 15.43 15.85
CA ARG A 77 6.71 15.88 16.31
C ARG A 77 7.82 15.52 15.32
N PHE A 78 7.66 14.46 14.53
CA PHE A 78 8.63 14.01 13.55
C PHE A 78 8.78 14.97 12.36
N TRP A 79 7.73 15.72 12.01
CA TRP A 79 7.71 16.58 10.82
C TRP A 79 7.97 18.07 11.10
N ARG A 80 8.28 18.41 12.35
CA ARG A 80 8.68 19.77 12.75
C ARG A 80 10.05 20.14 12.17
#